data_AF-A0A7J5Y8K8-F1
#
_entry.id   AF-A0A7J5Y8K8-F1
#
_cell.length_a   1.000
_cell.length_b   1.000
_cell.length_c   1.000
_cell.angle_alpha   90.00
_cell.angle_beta   90.00
_cell.angle_gamma   90.00
#
_symmetry.space_group_name_H-M   'P 1'
#
loop_
_entity.id
_entity.type
_entity.pdbx_description
1 polymer ?
#
loop_
_entity_poly.entity_id
_entity_poly.type
_entity_poly.pdbx_seq_one_letter_code
_entity_poly.pdbx_strand_id
1 'polypeptide(L)'
;MAGVQPPPLRSLDDFLLISARFAVPDVRDLDRWNHRIINNLLYYQSNYFLSALILLLTVGYLFISVLGGVAVFLFGIAFPILMVLVHASVRLRSLKNKLENKLESIGLKRTPMGILLEALGQEQEAGS
;
A
#
# COMPACT_ATOMS: atom_id res chain seq x y z
N MET A 1 -11.05 -5.22 50.83
CA MET A 1 -10.55 -4.63 49.56
C MET A 1 -11.70 -3.84 48.97
N ALA A 2 -11.66 -2.51 49.06
CA ALA A 2 -12.71 -1.67 48.47
C ALA A 2 -12.69 -1.90 46.96
N GLY A 3 -13.73 -2.56 46.43
CA GLY A 3 -13.87 -2.80 45.01
C GLY A 3 -13.88 -1.46 44.29
N VAL A 4 -12.86 -1.19 43.48
CA VAL A 4 -12.83 -0.02 42.60
C VAL A 4 -13.91 -0.26 41.56
N GLN A 5 -15.09 0.27 41.82
CA GLN A 5 -16.20 0.21 40.88
C GLN A 5 -15.85 1.11 39.70
N PRO A 6 -15.81 0.59 38.46
CA PRO A 6 -15.60 1.46 37.31
C PRO A 6 -16.75 2.48 37.23
N PRO A 7 -16.48 3.72 36.77
CA PRO A 7 -17.52 4.73 36.66
C PRO A 7 -18.68 4.20 35.80
N PRO A 8 -19.94 4.36 36.23
CA PRO A 8 -21.08 3.82 35.50
C PRO A 8 -21.15 4.40 34.09
N LEU A 9 -21.53 3.54 33.13
CA LEU A 9 -21.79 3.95 31.76
C LEU A 9 -23.04 4.84 31.75
N ARG A 10 -22.96 5.95 31.03
CA ARG A 10 -24.04 6.95 30.92
C ARG A 10 -24.76 6.77 29.58
N SER A 11 -26.02 7.18 29.51
CA SER A 11 -26.84 7.03 28.30
C SER A 11 -26.26 7.81 27.13
N LEU A 12 -26.26 7.18 25.94
CA LEU A 12 -25.76 7.80 24.72
C LEU A 12 -26.65 8.94 24.22
N ASP A 13 -27.95 8.90 24.54
CA ASP A 13 -28.91 9.96 24.18
C ASP A 13 -28.55 11.32 24.81
N ASP A 14 -28.04 11.29 26.05
CA ASP A 14 -27.60 12.48 26.78
C ASP A 14 -26.26 13.01 26.24
N PHE A 15 -25.41 12.11 25.73
CA PHE A 15 -24.11 12.45 25.17
C PHE A 15 -24.17 12.96 23.72
N LEU A 16 -25.02 12.38 22.87
CA LEU A 16 -25.02 12.64 21.42
C LEU A 16 -26.21 13.44 20.91
N LEU A 17 -27.43 13.21 21.44
CA LEU A 17 -28.64 13.52 20.68
C LEU A 17 -29.60 14.53 21.30
N ILE A 18 -29.55 14.89 22.60
CA ILE A 18 -30.59 15.79 23.15
C ILE A 18 -30.19 16.83 24.22
N SER A 19 -29.10 16.66 24.99
CA SER A 19 -28.82 17.53 26.16
C SER A 19 -27.63 18.49 26.03
N ALA A 20 -26.92 18.48 24.90
CA ALA A 20 -25.81 19.40 24.68
C ALA A 20 -26.34 20.82 24.43
N ARG A 21 -26.77 21.49 25.50
CA ARG A 21 -26.96 22.94 25.51
C ARG A 21 -25.59 23.58 25.35
N PHE A 22 -25.18 23.76 24.10
CA PHE A 22 -23.96 24.48 23.75
C PHE A 22 -24.06 25.89 24.29
N ALA A 23 -23.44 26.10 25.44
CA ALA A 23 -23.24 27.41 26.02
C ALA A 23 -21.96 27.98 25.43
N VAL A 24 -22.05 29.19 24.86
CA VAL A 24 -20.92 29.91 24.29
C VAL A 24 -19.80 30.03 25.35
N PRO A 25 -18.53 29.79 24.99
CA PRO A 25 -17.42 29.95 25.90
C PRO A 25 -17.39 31.37 26.45
N ASP A 26 -17.34 31.49 27.78
CA ASP A 26 -17.14 32.79 28.41
C ASP A 26 -15.64 33.11 28.37
N VAL A 27 -15.24 33.85 27.35
CA VAL A 27 -13.84 34.21 27.07
C VAL A 27 -13.26 35.22 28.07
N ARG A 28 -14.10 35.79 28.94
CA ARG A 28 -13.69 36.75 29.97
C ARG A 28 -13.19 36.05 31.24
N ASP A 29 -13.73 34.87 31.55
CA ASP A 29 -13.42 34.07 32.75
C ASP A 29 -12.97 32.64 32.38
N LEU A 30 -11.70 32.51 31.95
CA LEU A 30 -11.11 31.23 31.50
C LEU A 30 -11.13 30.15 32.59
N ASP A 31 -10.95 30.51 33.86
CA ASP A 31 -10.93 29.54 34.96
C ASP A 31 -12.27 28.82 35.11
N ARG A 32 -13.38 29.55 34.97
CA ARG A 32 -14.73 28.96 35.02
C ARG A 32 -14.97 28.05 33.83
N TRP A 33 -14.53 28.47 32.64
CA TRP A 33 -14.62 27.66 31.43
C TRP A 33 -13.83 26.36 31.56
N ASN A 34 -12.61 26.41 32.10
CA ASN A 34 -11.78 25.23 32.32
C ASN A 34 -12.43 24.25 33.33
N HIS A 35 -12.95 24.76 34.45
CA HIS A 35 -13.67 23.91 35.42
C HIS A 35 -14.89 23.22 34.81
N ARG A 36 -15.62 23.90 33.90
CA ARG A 36 -16.76 23.32 33.18
C ARG A 36 -16.32 22.20 32.24
N ILE A 37 -15.21 22.39 31.53
CA ILE A 37 -14.65 21.37 30.62
C ILE A 37 -14.16 20.17 31.40
N ILE A 38 -13.35 20.37 32.44
CA ILE A 38 -12.80 19.27 33.25
C ILE A 38 -13.94 18.46 33.87
N ASN A 39 -14.96 19.11 34.44
CA ASN A 39 -16.12 18.40 34.97
C ASN A 39 -16.89 17.64 33.88
N ASN A 40 -17.08 18.21 32.69
CA ASN A 40 -17.75 17.52 31.60
C ASN A 40 -16.93 16.29 31.12
N LEU A 41 -15.61 16.45 31.01
CA LEU A 41 -14.70 15.39 30.60
C LEU A 41 -14.67 14.24 31.61
N LEU A 42 -14.58 14.56 32.91
CA LEU A 42 -14.66 13.57 33.99
C LEU A 42 -16.04 12.93 34.07
N TYR A 43 -17.09 13.69 33.82
CA TYR A 43 -18.46 13.17 33.83
C TYR A 43 -18.69 12.16 32.70
N TYR A 44 -18.18 12.37 31.49
CA TYR A 44 -18.35 11.45 30.36
C TYR A 44 -17.12 10.56 30.09
N GLN A 45 -16.17 10.43 31.03
CA GLN A 45 -14.89 9.72 30.85
C GLN A 45 -15.04 8.32 30.23
N SER A 46 -15.88 7.45 30.79
CA SER A 46 -16.09 6.09 30.26
C SER A 46 -16.71 6.08 28.86
N ASN A 47 -17.51 7.10 28.53
CA ASN A 47 -18.18 7.20 27.23
C ASN A 47 -17.24 7.76 26.14
N TYR A 48 -16.34 8.68 26.50
CA TYR A 48 -15.23 9.08 25.62
C TYR A 48 -14.29 7.91 25.34
N PHE A 49 -13.98 7.09 26.35
CA PHE A 49 -13.18 5.89 26.15
C PHE A 49 -13.86 4.88 25.21
N LEU A 50 -15.15 4.63 25.41
CA LEU A 50 -15.91 3.70 24.57
C LEU A 50 -16.03 4.19 23.12
N SER A 51 -16.33 5.47 22.90
CA SER A 51 -16.40 6.06 21.56
C SER A 51 -15.03 6.05 20.85
N ALA A 52 -13.94 6.34 21.56
CA ALA A 52 -12.59 6.22 21.02
C ALA A 52 -12.25 4.78 20.63
N LEU A 53 -12.65 3.78 21.44
CA LEU A 53 -12.45 2.37 21.11
C LEU A 53 -13.22 1.95 19.87
N ILE A 54 -14.50 2.34 19.75
CA ILE A 54 -15.32 2.06 18.57
C ILE A 54 -14.70 2.70 17.32
N LEU A 55 -14.25 3.94 17.43
CA LEU A 55 -13.57 4.64 16.34
C LEU A 55 -12.29 3.92 15.92
N LEU A 56 -11.45 3.55 16.89
CA LEU A 56 -10.19 2.82 16.62
C LEU A 56 -10.46 1.49 15.92
N LEU A 57 -11.44 0.71 16.39
CA LEU A 57 -11.82 -0.55 15.78
C LEU A 57 -12.35 -0.36 14.36
N THR A 58 -13.18 0.67 14.14
CA THR A 58 -13.74 0.99 12.82
C THR A 58 -12.63 1.39 11.84
N VAL A 59 -11.77 2.32 12.24
CA VAL A 59 -10.64 2.78 11.42
C VAL A 59 -9.66 1.65 11.16
N GLY A 60 -9.33 0.86 12.18
CA GLY A 60 -8.45 -0.30 12.07
C GLY A 60 -9.01 -1.37 11.13
N TYR A 61 -10.31 -1.66 11.23
CA TYR A 61 -10.98 -2.58 10.31
C TYR A 61 -10.92 -2.10 8.86
N LEU A 62 -11.28 -0.84 8.61
CA LEU A 62 -11.21 -0.25 7.26
C LEU A 62 -9.79 -0.29 6.70
N PHE A 63 -8.78 0.03 7.51
CA PHE A 63 -7.38 -0.01 7.10
C PHE A 63 -6.94 -1.42 6.69
N ILE A 64 -7.28 -2.44 7.49
CA ILE A 64 -6.99 -3.85 7.19
C ILE A 64 -7.75 -4.30 5.94
N SER A 65 -9.02 -3.90 5.78
CA SER A 65 -9.81 -4.22 4.59
C SER A 65 -9.23 -3.62 3.31
N VAL A 66 -8.72 -2.38 3.36
CA VAL A 66 -8.04 -1.75 2.22
C VAL A 66 -6.73 -2.47 1.91
N LEU A 67 -5.92 -2.80 2.92
CA LEU A 67 -4.69 -3.59 2.74
C LEU A 67 -4.98 -4.97 2.14
N GLY A 68 -6.01 -5.66 2.63
CA GLY A 68 -6.49 -6.91 2.06
C GLY A 68 -6.95 -6.75 0.62
N GLY A 69 -7.71 -5.70 0.32
CA GLY A 69 -8.13 -5.37 -1.05
C GLY A 69 -6.95 -5.10 -1.99
N VAL A 70 -5.95 -4.35 -1.53
CA VAL A 70 -4.71 -4.09 -2.28
C VAL A 70 -3.95 -5.38 -2.51
N ALA A 71 -3.82 -6.25 -1.50
CA ALA A 71 -3.17 -7.55 -1.64
C ALA A 71 -3.92 -8.45 -2.65
N VAL A 72 -5.24 -8.51 -2.58
CA VAL A 72 -6.07 -9.28 -3.54
C VAL A 72 -5.94 -8.72 -4.95
N PHE A 73 -5.87 -7.39 -5.12
CA PHE A 73 -5.65 -6.78 -6.43
C PHE A 73 -4.26 -7.10 -6.99
N LEU A 74 -3.22 -6.93 -6.18
CA LEU A 74 -1.82 -7.21 -6.56
C LEU A 74 -1.61 -8.68 -6.91
N PHE A 75 -2.02 -9.60 -6.03
CA PHE A 75 -1.80 -11.03 -6.23
C PHE A 75 -2.84 -11.69 -7.14
N GLY A 76 -4.08 -11.21 -7.13
CA GLY A 76 -5.17 -11.79 -7.93
C GLY A 76 -5.21 -11.30 -9.38
N ILE A 77 -4.93 -10.01 -9.62
CA ILE A 77 -5.05 -9.40 -10.95
C ILE A 77 -3.68 -9.01 -11.50
N ALA A 78 -2.85 -8.28 -10.73
CA ALA A 78 -1.59 -7.78 -11.26
C ALA A 78 -0.56 -8.91 -11.48
N PHE A 79 -0.47 -9.87 -10.56
CA PHE A 79 0.47 -11.01 -10.65
C PHE A 79 0.29 -11.87 -11.92
N PRO A 80 -0.92 -12.35 -12.29
CA PRO A 80 -1.08 -13.12 -13.53
C PRO A 80 -0.80 -12.27 -14.78
N ILE A 81 -1.15 -10.98 -14.78
CA ILE A 81 -0.81 -10.07 -15.89
C ILE A 81 0.72 -9.96 -16.03
N LEU A 82 1.43 -9.74 -14.93
CA LEU A 82 2.89 -9.71 -14.92
C LEU A 82 3.49 -11.04 -15.36
N MET A 83 2.94 -12.17 -14.92
CA MET A 83 3.38 -13.49 -15.35
C MET A 83 3.21 -13.67 -16.87
N VAL A 84 2.09 -13.24 -17.46
CA VAL A 84 1.86 -13.27 -18.91
C VAL A 84 2.82 -12.33 -19.64
N LEU A 85 3.10 -11.14 -19.10
CA LEU A 85 4.10 -10.22 -19.66
C LEU A 85 5.52 -10.78 -19.59
N VAL A 86 5.89 -11.44 -18.49
CA VAL A 86 7.17 -12.14 -18.34
C VAL A 86 7.24 -13.30 -19.32
N HIS A 87 6.17 -14.09 -19.45
CA HIS A 87 6.09 -15.16 -20.45
C HIS A 87 6.27 -14.62 -21.88
N ALA A 88 5.61 -13.49 -22.21
CA ALA A 88 5.76 -12.82 -23.48
C ALA A 88 7.17 -12.23 -23.68
N SER A 89 7.81 -11.74 -22.62
CA SER A 89 9.17 -11.18 -22.63
C SER A 89 10.24 -12.27 -22.75
N VAL A 90 10.01 -13.43 -22.12
CA VAL A 90 10.84 -14.64 -22.19
C VAL A 90 10.66 -15.37 -23.51
N ARG A 91 9.64 -15.03 -24.30
CA ARG A 91 9.50 -15.49 -25.70
C ARG A 91 10.69 -14.94 -26.51
N LEU A 92 11.79 -15.69 -26.44
CA LEU A 92 13.11 -15.45 -27.02
C LEU A 92 13.11 -15.32 -28.55
N ARG A 93 11.95 -15.49 -29.21
CA ARG A 93 11.82 -15.42 -30.67
C ARG A 93 12.01 -13.99 -31.19
N SER A 94 11.46 -12.96 -30.53
CA SER A 94 11.67 -11.59 -31.03
C SER A 94 13.09 -11.10 -30.75
N LEU A 95 13.68 -11.50 -29.61
CA LEU A 95 15.05 -11.12 -29.24
C LEU A 95 16.08 -11.80 -30.14
N LYS A 96 15.94 -13.10 -30.40
CA LYS A 96 16.79 -13.82 -31.37
C LYS A 96 16.68 -13.20 -32.76
N ASN A 97 15.47 -12.94 -33.26
CA ASN A 97 15.28 -12.29 -34.55
C ASN A 97 15.88 -10.87 -34.61
N LYS A 98 15.84 -10.11 -33.51
CA LYS A 98 16.44 -8.77 -33.42
C LYS A 98 17.97 -8.83 -33.35
N LEU A 99 18.52 -9.87 -32.74
CA LEU A 99 19.96 -10.14 -32.67
C LEU A 99 20.49 -10.59 -34.04
N GLU A 100 19.80 -11.50 -34.70
CA GLU A 100 20.12 -12.02 -36.03
C GLU A 100 20.03 -10.92 -37.09
N ASN A 101 18.96 -10.12 -37.11
CA ASN A 101 18.89 -8.93 -37.99
C ASN A 101 19.98 -7.89 -37.69
N LYS A 102 20.38 -7.71 -36.43
CA LYS A 102 21.50 -6.80 -36.10
C LYS A 102 22.83 -7.37 -36.58
N LEU A 103 23.04 -8.66 -36.41
CA LEU A 103 24.23 -9.38 -36.86
C LEU A 103 24.36 -9.35 -38.39
N GLU A 104 23.24 -9.54 -39.10
CA GLU A 104 23.14 -9.37 -40.54
C GLU A 104 23.36 -7.91 -40.98
N SER A 105 22.79 -6.92 -40.28
CA SER A 105 22.97 -5.49 -40.60
C SER A 105 24.38 -4.98 -40.38
N ILE A 106 25.13 -5.64 -39.48
CA ILE A 106 26.56 -5.38 -39.25
C ILE A 106 27.40 -6.03 -40.37
N GLY A 107 26.78 -6.80 -41.28
CA GLY A 107 27.47 -7.45 -42.39
C GLY A 107 28.30 -8.65 -41.95
N LEU A 108 28.03 -9.21 -40.76
CA LEU A 108 28.75 -10.37 -40.24
C LEU A 108 28.29 -11.64 -40.96
N LYS A 109 28.74 -11.80 -42.20
CA LYS A 109 28.63 -13.02 -43.01
C LYS A 109 29.50 -14.18 -42.49
N ARG A 110 30.20 -14.01 -41.38
CA ARG A 110 31.08 -15.06 -40.84
C ARG A 110 30.44 -15.56 -39.57
N THR A 111 29.75 -16.70 -39.69
CA THR A 111 29.43 -17.57 -38.56
C THR A 111 30.67 -17.75 -37.67
N PRO A 112 30.55 -18.15 -36.40
CA PRO A 112 31.71 -18.39 -35.54
C PRO A 112 32.80 -19.28 -36.18
N MET A 113 32.42 -20.12 -37.14
CA MET A 113 33.32 -20.88 -37.99
C MET A 113 34.22 -20.01 -38.90
N GLY A 114 33.72 -18.91 -39.46
CA GLY A 114 34.52 -17.99 -40.27
C GLY A 114 35.57 -17.22 -39.47
N ILE A 115 35.22 -16.76 -38.26
CA ILE A 115 36.18 -16.09 -37.36
C ILE A 115 37.25 -17.09 -36.88
N LEU A 116 36.87 -18.34 -36.65
CA LEU A 116 37.81 -19.41 -36.32
C LEU A 116 38.73 -19.76 -37.50
N LEU A 117 38.20 -19.84 -38.72
CA LEU A 117 39.00 -20.11 -39.92
C LEU A 117 39.95 -18.96 -40.28
N GLU A 118 39.54 -17.72 -40.03
CA GLU A 118 40.38 -16.52 -40.21
C GLU A 118 41.48 -16.45 -39.13
N ALA A 119 41.16 -16.77 -37.87
CA ALA A 119 42.16 -16.90 -36.80
C ALA A 119 43.12 -18.09 -37.00
N LEU A 120 42.68 -19.14 -37.71
CA LEU A 120 43.51 -20.29 -38.12
C LEU A 120 44.31 -20.02 -39.41
N GLY A 121 44.19 -18.83 -40.01
CA GLY A 121 44.94 -18.43 -41.20
C GLY A 121 44.54 -19.10 -42.51
N GLN A 122 43.37 -19.76 -42.58
CA GLN A 122 42.95 -20.52 -43.77
C GLN A 122 42.13 -19.70 -44.79
N GLU A 123 41.97 -18.38 -44.64
CA GLU A 123 41.16 -17.57 -45.56
C GLU A 123 41.91 -16.94 -46.75
N GLN A 124 43.06 -17.50 -47.14
CA GLN A 124 43.76 -17.05 -48.36
C GLN A 124 43.88 -18.10 -49.47
N GLU A 125 43.31 -19.31 -49.30
CA GLU A 125 43.42 -20.39 -50.30
C GLU A 125 42.11 -20.78 -51.01
N ALA A 126 40.96 -20.19 -50.67
CA ALA A 126 39.67 -20.52 -51.30
C ALA A 126 39.13 -19.40 -52.22
N GLY A 127 40.01 -18.69 -52.91
CA GLY A 127 39.65 -17.60 -53.82
C GLY A 127 40.69 -17.37 -54.91
N SER A 128 40.80 -18.33 -55.83
CA SER A 128 41.03 -18.01 -57.25
C SER A 128 39.70 -17.81 -57.95
#